data_AF-A0A812QX56-F1
#
_entry.id   AF-A0A812QX56-F1
#
_cell.length_a   1.000
_cell.length_b   1.000
_cell.length_c   1.000
_cell.angle_alpha   90.00
_cell.angle_beta   90.00
_cell.angle_gamma   90.00
#
_symmetry.space_group_name_H-M   'P 1'
#
loop_
_entity.id
_entity.type
_entity.pdbx_description
1 polymer ?
#
loop_
_entity_poly.entity_id
_entity_poly.type
_entity_poly.pdbx_seq_one_letter_code
_entity_poly.pdbx_strand_id
1 'polypeptide(L)'
;MEADSAGLKQHVQVHSRKVLKDNEESLRTLKVEDMAASNADDVDFILNRISDKRVFNKRLQQLIFDDHGLLKNWHQLDTLHQMHEIGNLLKWIMADDGLGLVWKYWVS
;
A
#
# COMPACT_ATOMS: atom_id res chain seq x y z
N MET A 1 16.79 6.84 8.43
CA MET A 1 16.85 8.25 7.96
C MET A 1 17.73 8.44 6.72
N GLU A 2 18.22 7.36 6.09
CA GLU A 2 19.04 7.46 4.86
C GLU A 2 18.27 7.10 3.58
N ALA A 3 17.20 6.30 3.67
CA ALA A 3 16.44 5.86 2.48
C ALA A 3 15.59 6.98 1.85
N ASP A 4 15.01 7.87 2.66
CA ASP A 4 14.18 8.99 2.20
C ASP A 4 15.04 10.09 1.53
N SER A 5 16.25 10.31 2.04
CA SER A 5 17.25 11.23 1.49
C SER A 5 18.00 10.68 0.27
N ALA A 6 17.90 9.38 -0.02
CA ALA A 6 18.54 8.72 -1.15
C ALA A 6 17.65 8.59 -2.41
N GLY A 7 16.40 9.07 -2.37
CA GLY A 7 15.48 8.96 -3.51
C GLY A 7 15.09 7.52 -3.86
N LEU A 8 15.30 6.58 -2.92
CA LEU A 8 14.88 5.20 -3.07
C LEU A 8 13.35 5.15 -3.06
N LYS A 9 12.76 4.88 -4.23
CA LYS A 9 11.32 4.65 -4.35
C LYS A 9 10.91 3.47 -3.47
N GLN A 10 10.29 3.77 -2.35
CA GLN A 10 9.69 2.77 -1.49
C GLN A 10 8.32 2.39 -2.05
N HIS A 11 8.11 1.10 -2.33
CA HIS A 11 6.82 0.56 -2.71
C HIS A 11 6.34 -0.41 -1.64
N VAL A 12 5.11 -0.22 -1.17
CA VAL A 12 4.44 -1.18 -0.30
C VAL A 12 3.58 -2.09 -1.17
N GLN A 13 3.90 -3.39 -1.20
CA GLN A 13 2.99 -4.40 -1.71
C GLN A 13 2.06 -4.82 -0.57
N VAL A 14 0.78 -4.43 -0.65
CA VAL A 14 -0.28 -5.04 0.17
C VAL A 14 -1.28 -5.73 -0.75
N HIS A 15 -1.47 -7.03 -0.52
CA HIS A 15 -2.23 -7.94 -1.39
C HIS A 15 -3.76 -7.73 -1.36
N SER A 16 -4.29 -6.88 -0.48
CA SER A 16 -5.73 -6.65 -0.39
C SER A 16 -6.09 -5.32 0.27
N ARG A 17 -6.92 -4.53 -0.43
CA ARG A 17 -7.58 -3.32 0.09
C ARG A 17 -8.33 -3.58 1.39
N LYS A 18 -8.90 -4.78 1.51
CA LYS A 18 -9.67 -5.20 2.67
C LYS A 18 -8.78 -5.31 3.90
N VAL A 19 -7.60 -5.92 3.76
CA VAL A 19 -6.64 -6.08 4.86
C VAL A 19 -6.15 -4.71 5.36
N LEU A 20 -5.92 -3.74 4.46
CA LEU A 20 -5.56 -2.38 4.87
C LEU A 20 -6.66 -1.68 5.66
N LYS A 21 -7.92 -1.78 5.21
CA LYS A 21 -9.06 -1.23 5.96
C LYS A 21 -9.24 -1.92 7.32
N ASP A 22 -9.19 -3.25 7.33
CA ASP A 22 -9.40 -4.05 8.54
C ASP A 22 -8.30 -3.81 9.59
N ASN A 23 -7.12 -3.33 9.18
CA ASN A 23 -6.00 -3.01 10.07
C ASN A 23 -5.71 -1.50 10.19
N GLU A 24 -6.57 -0.64 9.66
CA GLU A 24 -6.34 0.81 9.65
C GLU A 24 -6.19 1.36 11.09
N GLU A 25 -7.02 0.89 12.02
CA GLU A 25 -6.94 1.25 13.43
C GLU A 25 -5.59 0.86 14.04
N SER A 26 -5.12 -0.36 13.77
CA SER A 26 -3.80 -0.83 14.23
C SER A 26 -2.66 0.01 13.66
N LEU A 27 -2.75 0.41 12.38
CA LEU A 27 -1.79 1.31 11.74
C LEU A 27 -1.79 2.72 12.37
N ARG A 28 -2.96 3.23 12.79
CA ARG A 28 -3.07 4.53 13.48
C ARG A 28 -2.48 4.49 14.88
N THR A 29 -2.46 3.32 15.52
CA THR A 29 -1.83 3.13 16.83
C THR A 29 -0.37 2.72 16.78
N LEU A 30 0.19 2.52 15.58
CA LEU A 30 1.56 2.03 15.38
C LEU A 30 2.59 2.97 16.02
N LYS A 31 3.44 2.40 16.88
CA LYS A 31 4.56 3.06 17.55
C LYS A 31 5.81 2.23 17.37
N VAL A 32 6.95 2.89 17.20
CA VAL A 32 8.23 2.22 17.01
C VAL A 32 8.67 1.46 18.26
N GLU A 33 8.25 1.90 19.45
CA GLU A 33 8.53 1.25 20.73
C GLU A 33 7.91 -0.15 20.83
N ASP A 34 6.84 -0.40 20.09
CA ASP A 34 6.13 -1.69 20.07
C ASP A 34 6.66 -2.60 18.93
N MET A 35 7.83 -2.29 18.36
CA MET A 35 8.40 -3.05 17.25
C MET A 35 8.86 -4.45 17.69
N ALA A 36 8.68 -5.43 16.81
CA ALA A 36 9.17 -6.79 16.98
C ALA A 36 10.16 -7.13 15.86
N ALA A 37 11.24 -7.82 16.22
CA ALA A 37 12.19 -8.40 15.27
C ALA A 37 12.54 -9.83 15.71
N SER A 38 13.02 -10.64 14.78
CA SER A 38 13.42 -12.02 15.06
C SER A 38 14.58 -12.12 16.06
N ASN A 39 15.38 -11.06 16.19
CA ASN A 39 16.42 -10.91 17.18
C ASN A 39 16.12 -9.71 18.10
N ALA A 40 16.12 -9.94 19.41
CA ALA A 40 15.87 -8.90 20.39
C ALA A 40 16.97 -7.81 20.41
N ASP A 41 18.23 -8.19 20.13
CA ASP A 41 19.34 -7.23 20.07
C ASP A 41 19.14 -6.19 18.96
N ASP A 42 18.48 -6.58 17.86
CA ASP A 42 18.17 -5.66 16.75
C ASP A 42 17.11 -4.63 17.17
N VAL A 43 16.14 -5.03 18.00
CA VAL A 43 15.15 -4.11 18.58
C VAL A 43 15.84 -3.06 19.44
N ASP A 44 16.67 -3.51 20.38
CA ASP A 44 17.39 -2.60 21.28
C ASP A 44 18.34 -1.69 20.50
N PHE A 45 19.07 -2.22 19.52
CA PHE A 45 19.94 -1.43 18.66
C PHE A 45 19.19 -0.32 17.93
N ILE A 46 18.03 -0.64 17.32
CA ILE A 46 17.23 0.32 16.56
C ILE A 46 16.61 1.35 17.50
N LEU A 47 16.01 0.92 18.62
CA LEU A 47 15.37 1.81 19.59
C LEU A 47 16.34 2.77 20.27
N ASN A 48 17.58 2.34 20.51
CA ASN A 48 18.63 3.18 21.08
C ASN A 48 19.16 4.23 20.09
N ARG A 49 19.06 3.96 18.78
CA ARG A 49 19.49 4.89 17.74
C ARG A 49 18.46 5.98 17.45
N ILE A 50 17.22 5.81 17.90
CA ILE A 50 16.15 6.78 17.81
C ILE A 50 16.16 7.67 19.06
N SER A 51 16.69 8.89 18.89
CA SER A 51 16.85 9.87 19.96
C SER A 51 15.52 10.40 20.52
N ASP A 52 14.57 10.76 19.65
CA ASP A 52 13.20 11.14 20.05
C ASP A 52 12.17 10.27 19.34
N LYS A 53 11.63 9.31 20.09
CA LYS A 53 10.63 8.34 19.61
C LYS A 53 9.29 9.01 19.29
N ARG A 54 8.93 10.12 19.95
CA ARG A 54 7.69 10.86 19.66
C ARG A 54 7.78 11.52 18.29
N VAL A 55 8.91 12.17 18.01
CA VAL A 55 9.16 12.78 16.69
C VAL A 55 9.22 11.71 15.60
N PHE A 56 9.86 10.58 15.89
CA PHE A 56 9.90 9.45 14.95
C PHE A 56 8.49 8.92 14.64
N ASN A 57 7.68 8.63 15.67
CA ASN A 57 6.31 8.15 15.50
C ASN A 57 5.42 9.15 14.75
N LYS A 58 5.58 10.45 15.01
CA LYS A 58 4.88 11.48 14.22
C LYS A 58 5.24 11.39 12.74
N ARG A 59 6.53 11.26 12.42
CA ARG A 59 6.99 11.11 11.02
C ARG A 59 6.55 9.78 10.40
N LEU A 60 6.50 8.70 11.18
CA LEU A 60 5.99 7.40 10.75
C LEU A 60 4.51 7.49 10.37
N GLN A 61 3.69 8.14 11.20
CA GLN A 61 2.27 8.37 10.91
C GLN A 61 2.08 9.25 9.68
N GLN A 62 2.91 10.30 9.50
CA GLN A 62 2.93 11.12 8.29
C GLN A 62 3.26 10.29 7.04
N LEU A 63 4.32 9.48 7.10
CA LEU A 63 4.71 8.60 5.99
C LEU A 63 3.58 7.66 5.56
N ILE A 64 2.79 7.15 6.51
CA ILE A 64 1.70 6.21 6.22
C ILE A 64 0.46 6.93 5.69
N PHE A 65 0.04 8.02 6.35
CA PHE A 65 -1.29 8.62 6.20
C PHE A 65 -1.35 10.01 5.55
N ASP A 66 -0.23 10.70 5.35
CA ASP A 66 -0.25 12.03 4.72
C ASP A 66 -0.81 11.98 3.29
N ASP A 67 -1.07 13.17 2.73
CA ASP A 67 -1.62 13.34 1.40
C ASP A 67 -0.77 12.75 0.26
N HIS A 68 0.52 12.49 0.54
CA HIS A 68 1.46 11.80 -0.33
C HIS A 68 2.03 10.53 0.34
N GLY A 69 1.41 10.08 1.42
CA GLY A 69 1.79 8.91 2.19
C GLY A 69 1.50 7.60 1.47
N LEU A 70 2.02 6.52 2.04
CA LEU A 70 2.01 5.18 1.44
C LEU A 70 0.59 4.69 1.11
N LEU A 71 -0.39 4.93 1.98
CA LEU A 71 -1.76 4.46 1.76
C LEU A 71 -2.47 5.21 0.62
N LYS A 72 -2.22 6.51 0.46
CA LYS A 72 -2.85 7.32 -0.58
C LYS A 72 -2.23 7.05 -1.96
N ASN A 73 -0.92 6.94 -2.03
CA ASN A 73 -0.22 6.53 -3.26
C ASN A 73 -0.67 5.13 -3.70
N TRP A 74 -0.83 4.20 -2.75
CA TRP A 74 -1.36 2.87 -3.04
C TRP A 74 -2.81 2.93 -3.56
N HIS A 75 -3.69 3.70 -2.92
CA HIS A 75 -5.09 3.84 -3.37
C HIS A 75 -5.19 4.38 -4.81
N GLN A 76 -4.33 5.33 -5.16
CA GLN A 76 -4.23 5.85 -6.53
C GLN A 76 -3.75 4.78 -7.52
N LEU A 77 -2.72 4.01 -7.17
CA LEU A 77 -2.23 2.90 -8.00
C LEU A 77 -3.27 1.80 -8.20
N ASP A 78 -3.98 1.40 -7.13
CA ASP A 78 -5.07 0.41 -7.17
C ASP A 78 -6.22 0.90 -8.07
N THR A 79 -6.61 2.17 -7.93
CA THR A 79 -7.67 2.78 -8.75
C THR A 79 -7.30 2.83 -10.23
N LEU A 80 -6.05 3.17 -10.56
CA LEU A 80 -5.55 3.15 -11.94
C LEU A 80 -5.56 1.74 -12.53
N HIS A 81 -5.17 0.74 -11.74
CA HIS A 81 -5.22 -0.67 -12.17
C HIS A 81 -6.66 -1.12 -12.44
N GLN A 82 -7.59 -0.83 -11.52
CA GLN A 82 -9.02 -1.14 -11.69
C GLN A 82 -9.63 -0.43 -12.89
N MET A 83 -9.30 0.85 -13.11
CA MET A 83 -9.76 1.58 -14.29
C MET A 83 -9.22 0.98 -15.60
N HIS A 84 -7.98 0.48 -15.60
CA HIS A 84 -7.43 -0.22 -16.75
C HIS A 84 -8.18 -1.52 -17.06
N GLU A 85 -8.48 -2.33 -16.04
CA GLU A 85 -9.26 -3.56 -16.21
C GLU A 85 -10.69 -3.29 -16.66
N ILE A 86 -11.38 -2.31 -16.06
CA ILE A 86 -12.72 -1.88 -16.47
C ILE A 86 -12.69 -1.37 -17.92
N GLY A 87 -11.68 -0.58 -18.30
CA GLY A 87 -11.51 -0.11 -19.67
C GLY A 87 -11.32 -1.26 -20.67
N ASN A 88 -10.53 -2.27 -20.32
CA ASN A 88 -10.36 -3.46 -21.15
C ASN A 88 -11.67 -4.25 -21.28
N LEU A 89 -12.42 -4.44 -20.19
CA LEU A 89 -13.73 -5.08 -20.22
C LEU A 89 -14.72 -4.31 -21.11
N LEU A 90 -14.81 -2.99 -20.96
CA LEU A 90 -15.65 -2.13 -21.79
C LEU A 90 -15.27 -2.22 -23.26
N LYS A 91 -13.97 -2.25 -23.57
CA LYS A 91 -13.47 -2.40 -24.95
C LYS A 91 -13.93 -3.72 -25.57
N TRP A 92 -13.89 -4.82 -24.82
CA TRP A 92 -14.39 -6.12 -25.29
C TRP A 92 -15.92 -6.14 -25.43
N ILE A 93 -16.65 -5.53 -24.50
CA ILE A 93 -18.12 -5.39 -24.59
C ILE A 93 -18.52 -4.56 -25.82
N MET A 94 -17.79 -3.48 -26.10
CA MET A 94 -18.02 -2.63 -27.27
C MET A 94 -17.63 -3.35 -28.57
N ALA A 95 -16.52 -4.10 -28.59
CA ALA A 95 -16.10 -4.88 -29.76
C ALA A 95 -17.04 -6.06 -30.07
N ASP A 96 -17.79 -6.54 -29.08
CA ASP A 96 -18.83 -7.56 -29.23
C ASP A 96 -20.15 -6.99 -29.77
N ASP A 97 -20.27 -5.67 -29.96
CA ASP A 97 -21.47 -4.95 -30.47
C ASP A 97 -22.77 -5.28 -29.70
N GLY A 98 -22.66 -5.82 -28.47
CA GLY A 98 -23.78 -6.31 -27.67
C GLY A 98 -24.36 -7.67 -28.12
N LEU A 99 -23.71 -8.38 -29.04
CA LEU A 99 -24.21 -9.63 -29.65
C LEU A 99 -23.83 -10.91 -28.89
N GLY A 100 -22.95 -10.85 -27.88
CA GLY A 100 -22.56 -11.99 -27.04
C GLY A 100 -21.71 -13.05 -27.75
N LEU A 101 -21.13 -12.73 -28.92
CA LEU A 101 -20.42 -13.66 -29.79
C LEU A 101 -18.99 -13.93 -29.29
N VAL A 102 -18.32 -12.92 -28.74
CA VAL A 102 -16.95 -13.05 -28.20
C VAL A 102 -16.91 -13.97 -26.99
N TRP A 103 -17.94 -13.94 -26.14
CA TRP A 103 -18.03 -14.73 -24.92
C TRP A 103 -18.35 -16.22 -25.16
N LYS A 104 -18.96 -16.57 -26.30
CA LYS A 104 -19.25 -17.98 -26.65
C LYS A 104 -17.99 -18.82 -26.93
N TYR A 105 -16.89 -18.19 -27.37
CA TYR A 105 -15.63 -18.88 -27.64
C TYR A 105 -14.71 -19.01 -26.42
N TRP A 106 -15.00 -18.28 -25.33
CA TRP A 106 -14.23 -18.34 -24.08
C TRP A 106 -14.73 -19.41 -23.10
N VAL A 107 -15.91 -19.98 -23.35
CA VAL A 107 -16.59 -20.97 -22.48
C VAL A 107 -16.68 -22.36 -23.14
N SER A 108 -16.06 -22.54 -24.32
CA SER A 108 -15.94 -23.83 -25.02
C SER A 108 -14.60 -24.50 -24.79
#